data_AF-A0A1I3FV18-F1
#
_entry.id   AF-A0A1I3FV18-F1
#
_cell.length_a   1.000
_cell.length_b   1.000
_cell.length_c   1.000
_cell.angle_alpha   90.00
_cell.angle_beta   90.00
_cell.angle_gamma   90.00
#
_symmetry.space_group_name_H-M   'P 1'
#
loop_
_entity.id
_entity.type
_entity.pdbx_description
1 polymer ?
#
loop_
_entity_poly.entity_id
_entity_poly.type
_entity_poly.pdbx_seq_one_letter_code
_entity_poly.pdbx_strand_id
1 'polypeptide(L)'
;MEKSVELKSHAKSSVFEKEQVYVVETEEKVKYFIMTGFAIILLLSSFLFSHPSEIVQGLLDIIVSPSILVSDYMVIGNVGASFFNAGILMLISIYLAYKNGVNMNGPIMAAAFTVAGFALFGKNLFNIWPVIIGVYLRSLYAKEKFSKFILPALFGTALGPLVSQVSFGYDLGQIPAIVLGCAIGVLAGFLLPPLANHFIKFHQGFNLYNVGFTCGIVGMLFMAFFRSFDLENPATLIVAEGFNKTFTIYLSIFFGIMLIVGFFCNNRSFKRYSWALKHSGRLVSDFVSLNGFGLSLINMALLGYLSMAYILAVGGELNGPIIGGIFTIVGFGAFGKHTKNVLPLLLGVYIASLFQIWDANSTGALLAALFGTTLAPIAGTYGWSFGIIAGIVHMSMVMNVGFLHGGMNLYNNGFSGGFVAAILTPLFDSLNRFKGDAES
;
A
#
# COMPACT_ATOMS: atom_id res chain seq x y z
N MET A 1 -2.91 9.07 66.08
CA MET A 1 -3.38 7.95 65.24
C MET A 1 -4.48 8.51 64.36
N GLU A 2 -4.46 8.49 63.04
CA GLU A 2 -3.58 7.83 62.07
C GLU A 2 -3.57 8.63 60.76
N LYS A 3 -2.47 8.47 60.04
CA LYS A 3 -1.95 9.33 58.97
C LYS A 3 -2.81 9.31 57.70
N SER A 4 -3.04 10.50 57.15
CA SER A 4 -3.32 10.71 55.72
C SER A 4 -2.14 10.19 54.89
N VAL A 5 -2.36 9.15 54.11
CA VAL A 5 -1.39 8.67 53.12
C VAL A 5 -1.50 9.54 51.88
N GLU A 6 -0.61 10.53 51.77
CA GLU A 6 -0.26 11.15 50.49
C GLU A 6 0.34 10.07 49.59
N LEU A 7 -0.41 9.66 48.58
CA LEU A 7 0.12 8.93 47.43
C LEU A 7 1.04 9.87 46.65
N LYS A 8 2.32 9.90 47.03
CA LYS A 8 3.39 10.40 46.18
C LYS A 8 3.44 9.54 44.92
N SER A 9 2.86 10.04 43.83
CA SER A 9 3.08 9.51 42.49
C SER A 9 4.53 9.80 42.09
N HIS A 10 5.46 8.96 42.52
CA HIS A 10 6.75 8.82 41.86
C HIS A 10 6.54 8.07 40.54
N ALA A 11 5.79 8.67 39.62
CA ALA A 11 5.98 8.39 38.21
C ALA A 11 7.37 8.93 37.88
N LYS A 12 8.33 8.01 37.70
CA LYS A 12 9.62 8.31 37.09
C LYS A 12 9.38 9.23 35.91
N SER A 13 9.73 10.50 36.08
CA SER A 13 10.02 11.42 35.00
C SER A 13 11.25 10.87 34.27
N SER A 14 11.06 9.82 33.48
CA SER A 14 12.10 9.28 32.62
C SER A 14 12.31 10.29 31.50
N VAL A 15 13.28 11.17 31.72
CA VAL A 15 14.31 11.57 30.74
C VAL A 15 13.80 11.53 29.29
N PHE A 16 12.79 12.34 28.99
CA PHE A 16 12.61 12.89 27.65
C PHE A 16 13.13 14.31 27.74
N GLU A 17 14.46 14.44 27.77
CA GLU A 17 15.08 15.68 27.37
C GLU A 17 14.46 16.09 26.03
N LYS A 18 13.91 17.30 26.03
CA LYS A 18 13.44 18.02 24.84
C LYS A 18 14.64 18.27 23.92
N GLU A 19 15.11 17.25 23.20
CA GLU A 19 15.77 17.53 21.93
C GLU A 19 14.69 18.14 21.02
N GLN A 20 14.73 19.46 20.82
CA GLN A 20 14.01 20.07 19.71
C GLN A 20 14.57 19.46 18.42
N VAL A 21 13.86 18.46 17.90
CA VAL A 21 14.23 17.80 16.64
C VAL A 21 14.00 18.82 15.53
N TYR A 22 15.06 19.52 15.14
CA TYR A 22 15.03 20.38 13.96
C TYR A 22 14.76 19.52 12.71
N VAL A 23 13.56 19.65 12.14
CA VAL A 23 13.17 19.00 10.89
C VAL A 23 13.66 19.87 9.74
N VAL A 24 14.35 19.27 8.76
CA VAL A 24 14.73 20.00 7.55
C VAL A 24 13.48 20.18 6.70
N GLU A 25 12.97 21.41 6.69
CA GLU A 25 11.82 21.77 5.86
C GLU A 25 12.22 21.81 4.38
N THR A 26 11.29 21.38 3.52
CA THR A 26 11.44 21.41 2.07
C THR A 26 10.21 22.08 1.50
N GLU A 27 10.37 23.02 0.58
CA GLU A 27 9.24 23.70 -0.05
C GLU A 27 8.34 22.73 -0.81
N GLU A 28 7.03 22.93 -0.75
CA GLU A 28 6.05 22.07 -1.43
C GLU A 28 6.31 21.94 -2.94
N LYS A 29 6.72 23.03 -3.60
CA LYS A 29 7.08 23.01 -5.04
C LYS A 29 8.21 22.01 -5.32
N VAL A 30 9.21 21.95 -4.43
CA VAL A 30 10.35 21.03 -4.56
C VAL A 30 9.90 19.59 -4.32
N LYS A 31 9.03 19.34 -3.33
CA LYS A 31 8.47 18.00 -3.09
C LYS A 31 7.69 17.49 -4.31
N TYR A 32 6.83 18.32 -4.88
CA TYR A 32 6.07 18.00 -6.10
C TYR A 32 6.99 17.76 -7.30
N PHE A 33 8.01 18.61 -7.48
CA PHE A 33 8.99 18.45 -8.55
C PHE A 33 9.73 17.09 -8.46
N ILE A 34 10.23 16.75 -7.27
CA ILE A 34 10.95 15.50 -7.04
C ILE A 34 10.05 14.28 -7.25
N MET A 35 8.83 14.30 -6.71
CA MET A 35 7.86 13.20 -6.88
C MET A 35 7.44 13.02 -8.34
N THR A 36 7.27 14.13 -9.07
CA THR A 36 7.02 14.10 -10.52
C THR A 36 8.22 13.52 -11.27
N GLY A 37 9.45 13.85 -10.84
CA GLY A 37 10.68 13.26 -11.36
C GLY A 37 10.71 11.73 -11.26
N PHE A 38 10.33 11.16 -10.12
CA PHE A 38 10.22 9.69 -9.99
C PHE A 38 9.17 9.09 -10.93
N ALA A 39 8.03 9.74 -11.09
CA ALA A 39 6.99 9.30 -12.01
C ALA A 39 7.44 9.37 -13.48
N ILE A 40 8.19 10.42 -13.86
CA ILE A 40 8.80 10.56 -15.18
C ILE A 40 9.86 9.50 -15.41
N ILE A 41 10.73 9.22 -14.43
CA ILE A 41 11.72 8.14 -14.53
C ILE A 41 11.01 6.81 -14.80
N LEU A 42 9.95 6.50 -14.06
CA LEU A 42 9.16 5.28 -14.24
C LEU A 42 8.53 5.22 -15.65
N LEU A 43 7.92 6.33 -16.10
CA LEU A 43 7.32 6.43 -17.42
C LEU A 43 8.36 6.24 -18.52
N LEU A 44 9.47 6.98 -18.50
CA LEU A 44 10.52 6.91 -19.52
C LEU A 44 11.25 5.56 -19.54
N SER A 45 11.23 4.83 -18.43
CA SER A 45 11.76 3.46 -18.37
C SER A 45 11.05 2.52 -19.34
N SER A 46 9.80 2.82 -19.76
CA SER A 46 9.07 2.02 -20.75
C SER A 46 9.87 1.83 -22.04
N PHE A 47 10.53 2.88 -22.51
CA PHE A 47 11.28 2.90 -23.76
C PHE A 47 12.64 2.21 -23.67
N LEU A 48 13.07 1.82 -22.45
CA LEU A 48 14.23 0.95 -22.26
C LEU A 48 13.89 -0.53 -22.53
N PHE A 49 12.61 -0.89 -22.44
CA PHE A 49 12.17 -2.29 -22.50
C PHE A 49 11.41 -2.65 -23.78
N SER A 50 10.76 -1.70 -24.44
CA SER A 50 9.91 -2.00 -25.60
C SER A 50 9.87 -0.83 -26.59
N HIS A 51 9.64 -1.14 -27.86
CA HIS A 51 9.48 -0.12 -28.90
C HIS A 51 8.15 0.64 -28.74
N PRO A 52 8.06 1.90 -29.19
CA PRO A 52 6.83 2.70 -29.04
C PRO A 52 5.55 2.04 -29.57
N SER A 53 5.63 1.31 -30.68
CA SER A 53 4.48 0.58 -31.24
C SER A 53 4.01 -0.57 -30.35
N GLU A 54 4.95 -1.30 -29.74
CA GLU A 54 4.66 -2.39 -28.80
C GLU A 54 4.06 -1.84 -27.50
N ILE A 55 4.53 -0.68 -27.05
CA ILE A 55 3.96 0.01 -25.88
C ILE A 55 2.50 0.37 -26.15
N VAL A 56 2.20 0.96 -27.32
CA VAL A 56 0.82 1.33 -27.67
C VAL A 56 -0.08 0.09 -27.74
N GLN A 57 0.35 -0.97 -28.42
CA GLN A 57 -0.44 -2.21 -28.49
C GLN A 57 -0.65 -2.81 -27.09
N GLY A 58 0.41 -2.93 -26.30
CA GLY A 58 0.31 -3.47 -24.95
C GLY A 58 -0.58 -2.66 -24.02
N LEU A 59 -0.67 -1.33 -24.20
CA LEU A 59 -1.62 -0.50 -23.46
C LEU A 59 -3.08 -0.79 -23.83
N LEU A 60 -3.36 -1.08 -25.11
CA LEU A 60 -4.70 -1.48 -25.54
C LEU A 60 -5.09 -2.81 -24.90
N ASP A 61 -4.17 -3.78 -24.90
CA ASP A 61 -4.38 -5.10 -24.29
C ASP A 61 -4.60 -4.99 -22.77
N ILE A 62 -3.84 -4.12 -22.10
CA ILE A 62 -4.01 -3.80 -20.68
C ILE A 62 -5.39 -3.18 -20.39
N ILE A 63 -5.87 -2.25 -21.22
CA ILE A 63 -7.13 -1.53 -21.01
C ILE A 63 -8.33 -2.49 -21.04
N VAL A 64 -8.35 -3.42 -21.99
CA VAL A 64 -9.45 -4.37 -22.17
C VAL A 64 -9.30 -5.64 -21.33
N SER A 65 -8.23 -5.75 -20.54
CA SER A 65 -8.03 -6.87 -19.64
C SER A 65 -9.00 -6.82 -18.44
N PRO A 66 -9.63 -7.94 -18.05
CA PRO A 66 -10.49 -8.02 -16.87
C PRO A 66 -9.76 -7.71 -15.55
N SER A 67 -8.42 -7.83 -15.54
CA SER A 67 -7.55 -7.26 -14.50
C SER A 67 -7.75 -7.84 -13.09
N ILE A 68 -8.36 -9.02 -12.95
CA ILE A 68 -8.57 -9.71 -11.66
C ILE A 68 -7.20 -10.00 -11.01
N LEU A 69 -7.13 -9.86 -9.68
CA LEU A 69 -5.94 -10.23 -8.91
C LEU A 69 -5.67 -11.75 -9.03
N VAL A 70 -4.52 -12.23 -9.53
CA VAL A 70 -3.28 -11.52 -9.90
C VAL A 70 -3.06 -11.56 -11.43
N SER A 71 -3.21 -10.41 -12.09
CA SER A 71 -3.02 -10.21 -13.54
C SER A 71 -1.83 -9.29 -13.84
N ASP A 72 -0.66 -9.85 -14.15
CA ASP A 72 0.56 -9.10 -14.45
C ASP A 72 0.52 -8.46 -15.85
N TYR A 73 0.63 -7.14 -15.91
CA TYR A 73 0.61 -6.39 -17.17
C TYR A 73 1.89 -6.53 -17.98
N MET A 74 2.97 -7.02 -17.38
CA MET A 74 4.18 -7.39 -18.12
C MET A 74 3.94 -8.59 -19.04
N VAL A 75 3.00 -9.47 -18.68
CA VAL A 75 2.57 -10.61 -19.50
C VAL A 75 1.43 -10.21 -20.44
N ILE A 76 0.44 -9.46 -19.94
CA ILE A 76 -0.76 -9.09 -20.72
C ILE A 76 -0.42 -8.14 -21.87
N GLY A 77 0.39 -7.12 -21.62
CA GLY A 77 0.81 -6.18 -22.65
C GLY A 77 2.27 -6.41 -23.03
N ASN A 78 3.16 -5.91 -22.19
CA ASN A 78 4.62 -6.13 -22.20
C ASN A 78 5.23 -5.30 -21.07
N VAL A 79 6.52 -5.49 -20.81
CA VAL A 79 7.25 -4.73 -19.78
C VAL A 79 7.15 -3.22 -20.05
N GLY A 80 7.39 -2.76 -21.28
CA GLY A 80 7.33 -1.34 -21.62
C GLY A 80 5.94 -0.72 -21.36
N ALA A 81 4.88 -1.36 -21.83
CA ALA A 81 3.49 -0.93 -21.62
C ALA A 81 3.12 -0.88 -20.13
N SER A 82 3.56 -1.87 -19.34
CA SER A 82 3.33 -1.92 -17.90
C SER A 82 3.99 -0.73 -17.18
N PHE A 83 5.25 -0.43 -17.48
CA PHE A 83 5.96 0.73 -16.93
C PHE A 83 5.36 2.07 -17.38
N PHE A 84 4.93 2.16 -18.64
CA PHE A 84 4.27 3.36 -19.17
C PHE A 84 2.94 3.63 -18.46
N ASN A 85 2.10 2.60 -18.31
CA ASN A 85 0.85 2.67 -17.54
C ASN A 85 1.13 3.10 -16.10
N ALA A 86 2.11 2.48 -15.43
CA ALA A 86 2.48 2.82 -14.06
C ALA A 86 2.97 4.27 -13.89
N GLY A 87 3.82 4.74 -14.79
CA GLY A 87 4.31 6.12 -14.79
C GLY A 87 3.19 7.14 -14.98
N ILE A 88 2.28 6.91 -15.94
CA ILE A 88 1.13 7.81 -16.17
C ILE A 88 0.20 7.82 -14.97
N LEU A 89 -0.14 6.66 -14.41
CA LEU A 89 -1.05 6.60 -13.26
C LEU A 89 -0.44 7.26 -12.01
N MET A 90 0.88 7.19 -11.84
CA MET A 90 1.59 7.96 -10.83
C MET A 90 1.51 9.48 -11.07
N LEU A 91 1.71 9.92 -12.32
CA LEU A 91 1.58 11.33 -12.71
C LEU A 91 0.16 11.85 -12.48
N ILE A 92 -0.87 11.08 -12.86
CA ILE A 92 -2.28 11.42 -12.60
C ILE A 92 -2.51 11.58 -11.09
N SER A 93 -1.98 10.67 -10.28
CA SER A 93 -2.12 10.72 -8.81
C SER A 93 -1.52 12.01 -8.23
N ILE A 94 -0.29 12.35 -8.65
CA ILE A 94 0.41 13.57 -8.23
C ILE A 94 -0.34 14.81 -8.72
N TYR A 95 -0.79 14.82 -9.98
CA TYR A 95 -1.54 15.93 -10.56
C TYR A 95 -2.88 16.18 -9.85
N LEU A 96 -3.62 15.12 -9.51
CA LEU A 96 -4.88 15.24 -8.76
C LEU A 96 -4.64 15.85 -7.37
N ALA A 97 -3.58 15.45 -6.67
CA ALA A 97 -3.20 16.06 -5.39
C ALA A 97 -2.83 17.55 -5.55
N TYR A 98 -1.99 17.86 -6.55
CA TYR A 98 -1.54 19.22 -6.84
C TYR A 98 -2.70 20.16 -7.18
N LYS A 99 -3.55 19.76 -8.15
CA LYS A 99 -4.69 20.56 -8.62
C LYS A 99 -5.69 20.86 -7.52
N ASN A 100 -5.81 19.97 -6.53
CA ASN A 100 -6.71 20.14 -5.39
C ASN A 100 -6.04 20.79 -4.18
N GLY A 101 -4.82 21.31 -4.32
CA GLY A 101 -4.12 22.05 -3.27
C GLY A 101 -3.80 21.20 -2.04
N VAL A 102 -3.55 19.91 -2.21
CA VAL A 102 -3.13 19.01 -1.12
C VAL A 102 -1.60 19.09 -0.99
N ASN A 103 -1.08 19.08 0.24
CA ASN A 103 0.37 19.06 0.45
C ASN A 103 0.96 17.68 0.08
N MET A 104 2.18 17.66 -0.43
CA MET A 104 2.93 16.43 -0.72
C MET A 104 3.47 15.84 0.59
N ASN A 105 2.57 15.21 1.33
CA ASN A 105 2.83 14.62 2.64
C ASN A 105 2.93 13.09 2.57
N GLY A 106 3.19 12.43 3.70
CA GLY A 106 3.40 10.99 3.76
C GLY A 106 2.30 10.16 3.09
N PRO A 107 1.02 10.34 3.48
CA PRO A 107 -0.11 9.65 2.86
C PRO A 107 -0.22 9.85 1.34
N ILE A 108 0.06 11.04 0.82
CA ILE A 108 -0.02 11.32 -0.62
C ILE A 108 1.13 10.64 -1.38
N MET A 109 2.35 10.66 -0.81
CA MET A 109 3.48 9.91 -1.37
C MET A 109 3.19 8.40 -1.38
N ALA A 110 2.62 7.88 -0.29
CA ALA A 110 2.19 6.49 -0.19
C ALA A 110 1.14 6.15 -1.25
N ALA A 111 0.13 7.00 -1.44
CA ALA A 111 -0.89 6.83 -2.47
C ALA A 111 -0.29 6.81 -3.88
N ALA A 112 0.58 7.76 -4.22
CA ALA A 112 1.19 7.85 -5.55
C ALA A 112 2.01 6.59 -5.91
N PHE A 113 2.89 6.15 -5.01
CA PHE A 113 3.69 4.94 -5.22
C PHE A 113 2.85 3.66 -5.21
N THR A 114 1.79 3.59 -4.40
CA THR A 114 0.88 2.44 -4.40
C THR A 114 0.07 2.38 -5.69
N VAL A 115 -0.44 3.52 -6.18
CA VAL A 115 -1.12 3.56 -7.48
C VAL A 115 -0.17 3.15 -8.60
N ALA A 116 1.07 3.66 -8.61
CA ALA A 116 2.10 3.26 -9.56
C ALA A 116 2.39 1.75 -9.51
N GLY A 117 2.60 1.21 -8.30
CA GLY A 117 2.92 -0.21 -8.12
C GLY A 117 1.81 -1.13 -8.61
N PHE A 118 0.57 -0.83 -8.28
CA PHE A 118 -0.58 -1.60 -8.76
C PHE A 118 -0.99 -1.25 -10.19
N ALA A 119 -0.39 -0.25 -10.81
CA ALA A 119 -0.54 -0.02 -12.24
C ALA A 119 0.41 -0.93 -13.06
N LEU A 120 1.27 -1.71 -12.39
CA LEU A 120 1.96 -2.84 -13.02
C LEU A 120 1.08 -4.11 -13.07
N PHE A 121 -0.04 -4.13 -12.33
CA PHE A 121 -0.98 -5.24 -12.28
C PHE A 121 -2.36 -4.81 -11.77
N GLY A 122 -3.36 -4.83 -12.64
CA GLY A 122 -4.76 -4.67 -12.27
C GLY A 122 -5.33 -3.24 -12.23
N LYS A 123 -4.51 -2.18 -12.24
CA LYS A 123 -4.97 -0.78 -12.43
C LYS A 123 -4.54 -0.23 -13.78
N ASN A 124 -5.47 0.26 -14.58
CA ASN A 124 -5.17 0.84 -15.88
C ASN A 124 -5.92 2.16 -16.11
N LEU A 125 -5.61 2.84 -17.22
CA LEU A 125 -6.21 4.13 -17.58
C LEU A 125 -7.73 4.11 -17.70
N PHE A 126 -8.35 2.98 -18.01
CA PHE A 126 -9.80 2.87 -18.09
C PHE A 126 -10.42 2.70 -16.68
N ASN A 127 -9.91 1.74 -15.92
CA ASN A 127 -10.62 1.23 -14.76
C ASN A 127 -10.51 2.09 -13.49
N ILE A 128 -9.58 3.06 -13.45
CA ILE A 128 -9.43 3.97 -12.30
C ILE A 128 -10.50 5.08 -12.26
N TRP A 129 -10.97 5.56 -13.42
CA TRP A 129 -11.79 6.76 -13.49
C TRP A 129 -13.16 6.60 -12.84
N PRO A 130 -13.91 5.51 -13.08
CA PRO A 130 -15.22 5.36 -12.45
C PRO A 130 -15.16 5.44 -10.93
N VAL A 131 -14.15 4.83 -10.31
CA VAL A 131 -13.96 4.87 -8.86
C VAL A 131 -13.63 6.29 -8.37
N ILE A 132 -12.72 6.99 -9.04
CA ILE A 132 -12.37 8.39 -8.71
C ILE A 132 -13.60 9.30 -8.85
N ILE A 133 -14.38 9.13 -9.92
CA ILE A 133 -15.62 9.87 -10.16
C ILE A 133 -16.63 9.60 -9.05
N GLY A 134 -16.78 8.34 -8.63
CA GLY A 134 -17.62 7.96 -7.49
C GLY A 134 -17.25 8.70 -6.20
N VAL A 135 -15.97 8.73 -5.88
CA VAL A 135 -15.46 9.47 -4.71
C VAL A 135 -15.66 10.99 -4.87
N TYR A 136 -15.49 11.52 -6.08
CA TYR A 136 -15.77 12.94 -6.37
C TYR A 136 -17.24 13.29 -6.16
N LEU A 137 -18.16 12.48 -6.70
CA LEU A 137 -19.61 12.64 -6.47
C LEU A 137 -19.95 12.55 -4.97
N ARG A 138 -19.24 11.71 -4.21
CA ARG A 138 -19.41 11.66 -2.76
C ARG A 138 -18.99 12.95 -2.07
N SER A 139 -17.93 13.62 -2.54
CA SER A 139 -17.53 14.93 -2.00
C SER A 139 -18.58 16.01 -2.27
N LEU A 140 -19.19 15.99 -3.46
CA LEU A 140 -20.30 16.90 -3.81
C LEU A 140 -21.53 16.63 -2.93
N TYR A 141 -21.90 15.36 -2.74
CA TYR A 141 -23.00 14.97 -1.86
C TYR A 141 -22.76 15.42 -0.41
N ALA A 142 -21.53 15.25 0.09
CA ALA A 142 -21.14 15.70 1.41
C ALA A 142 -21.01 17.24 1.53
N LYS A 143 -21.11 17.98 0.43
CA LYS A 143 -20.86 19.43 0.35
C LYS A 143 -19.48 19.82 0.89
N GLU A 144 -18.48 18.99 0.61
CA GLU A 144 -17.10 19.19 1.05
C GLU A 144 -16.13 19.33 -0.12
N LYS A 145 -14.97 19.95 0.12
CA LYS A 145 -13.91 20.06 -0.90
C LYS A 145 -13.34 18.69 -1.24
N PHE A 146 -13.17 18.39 -2.52
CA PHE A 146 -12.59 17.13 -2.99
C PHE A 146 -11.17 16.88 -2.46
N SER A 147 -10.43 17.92 -2.06
CA SER A 147 -9.11 17.79 -1.41
C SER A 147 -9.13 16.88 -0.17
N LYS A 148 -10.24 16.82 0.58
CA LYS A 148 -10.43 15.91 1.73
C LYS A 148 -10.60 14.44 1.32
N PHE A 149 -10.95 14.20 0.06
CA PHE A 149 -11.30 12.89 -0.50
C PHE A 149 -10.22 12.33 -1.43
N ILE A 150 -9.10 13.05 -1.62
CA ILE A 150 -8.00 12.62 -2.51
C ILE A 150 -7.46 11.25 -2.10
N LEU A 151 -7.24 11.00 -0.80
CA LEU A 151 -6.72 9.71 -0.34
C LEU A 151 -7.69 8.55 -0.63
N PRO A 152 -8.99 8.63 -0.25
CA PRO A 152 -10.00 7.65 -0.69
C PRO A 152 -10.09 7.51 -2.22
N ALA A 153 -9.95 8.60 -2.99
CA ALA A 153 -10.00 8.55 -4.45
C ALA A 153 -8.83 7.75 -5.04
N LEU A 154 -7.61 8.03 -4.59
CA LEU A 154 -6.40 7.37 -5.09
C LEU A 154 -6.30 5.92 -4.63
N PHE A 155 -6.41 5.65 -3.33
CA PHE A 155 -6.37 4.27 -2.82
C PHE A 155 -7.61 3.46 -3.22
N GLY A 156 -8.76 4.12 -3.43
CA GLY A 156 -10.00 3.48 -3.85
C GLY A 156 -9.90 2.78 -5.20
N THR A 157 -9.02 3.25 -6.08
CA THR A 157 -8.72 2.60 -7.37
C THR A 157 -8.25 1.14 -7.24
N ALA A 158 -8.01 0.63 -6.02
CA ALA A 158 -7.88 -0.80 -5.76
C ALA A 158 -9.07 -1.65 -6.26
N LEU A 159 -10.24 -1.02 -6.44
CA LEU A 159 -11.42 -1.61 -7.07
C LEU A 159 -11.45 -1.44 -8.60
N GLY A 160 -10.34 -1.03 -9.24
CA GLY A 160 -10.22 -1.04 -10.70
C GLY A 160 -10.64 -2.36 -11.33
N PRO A 161 -10.23 -3.54 -10.81
CA PRO A 161 -10.67 -4.82 -11.35
C PRO A 161 -12.19 -5.05 -11.27
N LEU A 162 -12.91 -4.46 -10.30
CA LEU A 162 -14.38 -4.51 -10.30
C LEU A 162 -14.96 -3.88 -11.57
N VAL A 163 -14.39 -2.75 -12.02
CA VAL A 163 -14.81 -2.06 -13.24
C VAL A 163 -14.45 -2.89 -14.47
N SER A 164 -13.19 -3.33 -14.57
CA SER A 164 -12.71 -4.12 -15.71
C SER A 164 -13.42 -5.46 -15.84
N GLN A 165 -13.65 -6.17 -14.73
CA GLN A 165 -14.29 -7.48 -14.75
C GLN A 165 -15.74 -7.40 -15.21
N VAL A 166 -16.50 -6.42 -14.73
CA VAL A 166 -17.87 -6.22 -15.21
C VAL A 166 -17.88 -5.79 -16.68
N SER A 167 -16.91 -4.97 -17.10
CA SER A 167 -16.86 -4.44 -18.47
C SER A 167 -16.42 -5.48 -19.51
N PHE A 168 -15.51 -6.38 -19.14
CA PHE A 168 -14.78 -7.23 -20.08
C PHE A 168 -14.71 -8.71 -19.70
N GLY A 169 -15.17 -9.11 -18.50
CA GLY A 169 -14.99 -10.46 -17.96
C GLY A 169 -16.25 -11.33 -17.84
N TYR A 170 -17.45 -10.75 -17.76
CA TYR A 170 -18.71 -11.50 -17.55
C TYR A 170 -19.54 -11.74 -18.83
N ASP A 171 -18.99 -11.52 -20.02
CA ASP A 171 -19.66 -11.77 -21.31
C ASP A 171 -21.07 -11.14 -21.48
N LEU A 172 -21.32 -9.99 -20.83
CA LEU A 172 -22.63 -9.30 -20.80
C LEU A 172 -22.95 -8.47 -22.06
N GLY A 173 -22.21 -8.66 -23.15
CA GLY A 173 -22.26 -7.84 -24.38
C GLY A 173 -21.49 -6.52 -24.26
N GLN A 174 -20.75 -6.13 -25.32
CA GLN A 174 -19.67 -5.15 -25.22
C GLN A 174 -20.07 -3.77 -24.65
N ILE A 175 -21.03 -3.08 -25.26
CA ILE A 175 -21.39 -1.71 -24.83
C ILE A 175 -22.15 -1.70 -23.48
N PRO A 176 -23.19 -2.53 -23.28
CA PRO A 176 -23.89 -2.58 -21.99
C PRO A 176 -22.96 -2.95 -20.82
N ALA A 177 -22.03 -3.88 -21.01
CA ALA A 177 -21.06 -4.27 -20.00
C ALA A 177 -20.17 -3.10 -19.56
N ILE A 178 -19.62 -2.33 -20.52
CA ILE A 178 -18.79 -1.15 -20.21
C ILE A 178 -19.56 -0.10 -19.41
N VAL A 179 -20.80 0.19 -19.81
CA VAL A 179 -21.66 1.15 -19.10
C VAL A 179 -21.95 0.67 -17.68
N LEU A 180 -22.29 -0.61 -17.52
CA LEU A 180 -22.56 -1.22 -16.22
C LEU A 180 -21.32 -1.23 -15.33
N GLY A 181 -20.15 -1.58 -15.86
CA GLY A 181 -18.89 -1.58 -15.14
C GLY A 181 -18.52 -0.19 -14.65
N CYS A 182 -18.72 0.84 -15.48
CA CYS A 182 -18.54 2.22 -15.06
C CYS A 182 -19.55 2.63 -13.97
N ALA A 183 -20.83 2.29 -14.12
CA ALA A 183 -21.86 2.60 -13.12
C ALA A 183 -21.55 1.96 -11.76
N ILE A 184 -21.14 0.69 -11.76
CA ILE A 184 -20.74 -0.04 -10.56
C ILE A 184 -19.47 0.55 -9.94
N GLY A 185 -18.48 0.92 -10.76
CA GLY A 185 -17.26 1.60 -10.28
C GLY A 185 -17.57 2.94 -9.60
N VAL A 186 -18.46 3.73 -10.19
CA VAL A 186 -18.94 4.99 -9.59
C VAL A 186 -19.67 4.74 -8.27
N LEU A 187 -20.56 3.74 -8.22
CA LEU A 187 -21.25 3.37 -6.99
C LEU A 187 -20.25 2.93 -5.91
N ALA A 188 -19.31 2.05 -6.26
CA ALA A 188 -18.27 1.57 -5.35
C ALA A 188 -17.45 2.73 -4.78
N GLY A 189 -16.96 3.63 -5.64
CA GLY A 189 -16.23 4.83 -5.23
C GLY A 189 -17.04 5.73 -4.31
N PHE A 190 -18.34 5.90 -4.57
CA PHE A 190 -19.23 6.72 -3.74
C PHE A 190 -19.36 6.19 -2.31
N LEU A 191 -19.31 4.86 -2.12
CA LEU A 191 -19.41 4.20 -0.83
C LEU A 191 -18.11 4.29 0.01
N LEU A 192 -16.94 4.46 -0.62
CA LEU A 192 -15.65 4.35 0.06
C LEU A 192 -15.44 5.36 1.21
N PRO A 193 -15.64 6.68 1.04
CA PRO A 193 -15.27 7.65 2.07
C PRO A 193 -15.94 7.44 3.44
N PRO A 194 -17.28 7.26 3.55
CA PRO A 194 -17.90 7.02 4.85
C PRO A 194 -17.48 5.69 5.48
N LEU A 195 -17.30 4.64 4.67
CA LEU A 195 -16.87 3.33 5.16
C LEU A 195 -15.42 3.37 5.68
N ALA A 196 -14.52 4.02 4.94
CA ALA A 196 -13.14 4.17 5.35
C ALA A 196 -13.00 4.91 6.68
N ASN A 197 -13.81 5.94 6.91
CA ASN A 197 -13.82 6.64 8.20
C ASN A 197 -14.34 5.77 9.35
N HIS A 198 -15.30 4.88 9.07
CA HIS A 198 -15.84 3.97 10.08
C HIS A 198 -14.83 2.87 10.45
N PHE A 199 -14.17 2.25 9.47
CA PHE A 199 -13.33 1.07 9.68
C PHE A 199 -11.99 1.33 10.38
N ILE A 200 -11.50 2.57 10.42
CA ILE A 200 -10.29 2.90 11.23
C ILE A 200 -10.47 2.47 12.68
N LYS A 201 -11.69 2.61 13.23
CA LYS A 201 -12.01 2.23 14.60
C LYS A 201 -11.98 0.72 14.80
N PHE A 202 -12.42 -0.03 13.79
CA PHE A 202 -12.48 -1.50 13.84
C PHE A 202 -11.10 -2.12 14.06
N HIS A 203 -10.07 -1.60 13.40
CA HIS A 203 -8.69 -2.09 13.52
C HIS A 203 -7.78 -1.15 14.35
N GLN A 204 -8.36 -0.17 15.06
CA GLN A 204 -7.70 0.79 15.96
C GLN A 204 -6.46 1.51 15.39
N GLY A 205 -6.41 1.72 14.07
CA GLY A 205 -5.26 2.33 13.39
C GLY A 205 -3.98 1.47 13.31
N PHE A 206 -4.06 0.15 13.53
CA PHE A 206 -2.93 -0.78 13.38
C PHE A 206 -2.76 -1.36 11.96
N ASN A 207 -3.76 -1.16 11.09
CA ASN A 207 -3.68 -1.45 9.67
C ASN A 207 -3.44 -0.14 8.91
N LEU A 208 -2.25 0.03 8.33
CA LEU A 208 -1.92 1.23 7.53
C LEU A 208 -2.78 1.31 6.26
N TYR A 209 -3.21 0.17 5.72
CA TYR A 209 -4.00 0.05 4.50
C TYR A 209 -5.51 0.09 4.77
N ASN A 210 -5.98 1.05 5.57
CA ASN A 210 -7.41 1.17 5.91
C ASN A 210 -8.33 1.26 4.67
N VAL A 211 -7.94 2.04 3.66
CA VAL A 211 -8.73 2.10 2.42
C VAL A 211 -8.70 0.76 1.68
N GLY A 212 -7.61 -0.01 1.76
CA GLY A 212 -7.56 -1.38 1.25
C GLY A 212 -8.48 -2.35 1.97
N PHE A 213 -8.64 -2.21 3.29
CA PHE A 213 -9.67 -2.92 4.05
C PHE A 213 -11.07 -2.53 3.58
N THR A 214 -11.30 -1.23 3.41
CA THR A 214 -12.58 -0.69 2.94
C THR A 214 -12.94 -1.22 1.54
N CYS A 215 -11.98 -1.20 0.61
CA CYS A 215 -12.14 -1.78 -0.73
C CYS A 215 -12.42 -3.28 -0.66
N GLY A 216 -11.80 -4.02 0.28
CA GLY A 216 -12.11 -5.43 0.50
C GLY A 216 -13.56 -5.68 0.92
N ILE A 217 -14.09 -4.86 1.83
CA ILE A 217 -15.50 -4.95 2.25
C ILE A 217 -16.45 -4.60 1.09
N VAL A 218 -16.15 -3.54 0.33
CA VAL A 218 -16.97 -3.17 -0.84
C VAL A 218 -16.87 -4.23 -1.94
N GLY A 219 -15.68 -4.76 -2.22
CA GLY A 219 -15.49 -5.84 -3.18
C GLY A 219 -16.21 -7.13 -2.77
N MET A 220 -16.21 -7.47 -1.47
CA MET A 220 -17.00 -8.58 -0.93
C MET A 220 -18.50 -8.36 -1.16
N LEU A 221 -19.00 -7.16 -0.90
CA LEU A 221 -20.40 -6.82 -1.14
C LEU A 221 -20.79 -7.05 -2.61
N PHE A 222 -19.99 -6.55 -3.55
CA PHE A 222 -20.26 -6.73 -4.98
C PHE A 222 -20.14 -8.20 -5.42
N MET A 223 -19.13 -8.95 -4.96
CA MET A 223 -19.07 -10.39 -5.27
C MET A 223 -20.26 -11.16 -4.72
N ALA A 224 -20.74 -10.82 -3.51
CA ALA A 224 -21.91 -11.47 -2.95
C ALA A 224 -23.14 -11.25 -3.85
N PHE A 225 -23.31 -10.04 -4.39
CA PHE A 225 -24.34 -9.78 -5.40
C PHE A 225 -24.10 -10.55 -6.70
N PHE A 226 -22.90 -10.51 -7.27
CA PHE A 226 -22.60 -11.22 -8.52
C PHE A 226 -22.85 -12.73 -8.42
N ARG A 227 -22.40 -13.36 -7.34
CA ARG A 227 -22.65 -14.78 -7.08
C ARG A 227 -24.13 -15.12 -6.94
N SER A 228 -24.96 -14.18 -6.48
CA SER A 228 -26.42 -14.39 -6.45
C SER A 228 -27.06 -14.44 -7.85
N PHE A 229 -26.33 -14.01 -8.88
CA PHE A 229 -26.69 -14.11 -10.30
C PHE A 229 -25.83 -15.13 -11.06
N ASP A 230 -25.16 -16.04 -10.34
CA ASP A 230 -24.27 -17.06 -10.94
C ASP A 230 -23.06 -16.48 -11.71
N LEU A 231 -22.63 -15.27 -11.33
CA LEU A 231 -21.41 -14.65 -11.84
C LEU A 231 -20.26 -14.88 -10.85
N GLU A 232 -19.19 -15.50 -11.33
CA GLU A 232 -18.01 -15.87 -10.54
C GLU A 232 -16.72 -15.50 -11.29
N ASN A 233 -15.66 -15.21 -10.54
CA ASN A 233 -14.35 -14.92 -11.12
C ASN A 233 -13.45 -16.16 -11.09
N PRO A 234 -12.73 -16.48 -12.18
CA PRO A 234 -11.75 -17.55 -12.16
C PRO A 234 -10.56 -17.19 -11.25
N ALA A 235 -9.99 -18.19 -10.59
CA ALA A 235 -8.71 -18.04 -9.92
C ALA A 235 -7.64 -17.68 -10.98
N THR A 236 -7.07 -16.48 -10.87
CA THR A 236 -6.15 -15.94 -11.88
C THR A 236 -4.76 -15.77 -11.26
N LEU A 237 -3.76 -16.38 -11.89
CA LEU A 237 -2.34 -16.20 -11.56
C LEU A 237 -1.55 -16.08 -12.86
N ILE A 238 -1.43 -14.86 -13.36
CA ILE A 238 -0.65 -14.52 -14.55
C ILE A 238 0.50 -13.66 -14.07
N VAL A 239 1.74 -14.17 -14.15
CA VAL A 239 2.94 -13.49 -13.65
C VAL A 239 4.11 -13.70 -14.60
N ALA A 240 4.94 -12.66 -14.79
CA ALA A 240 6.18 -12.79 -15.53
C ALA A 240 7.25 -13.52 -14.69
N GLU A 241 8.17 -14.20 -15.38
CA GLU A 241 9.31 -14.91 -14.79
C GLU A 241 10.59 -14.61 -15.60
N GLY A 242 11.76 -14.77 -14.97
CA GLY A 242 13.06 -14.70 -15.66
C GLY A 242 13.67 -13.31 -15.76
N PHE A 243 13.06 -12.29 -15.15
CA PHE A 243 13.53 -10.90 -15.21
C PHE A 243 14.33 -10.44 -13.98
N ASN A 244 14.61 -11.34 -13.03
CA ASN A 244 15.25 -11.01 -11.74
C ASN A 244 16.52 -10.17 -11.88
N LYS A 245 17.46 -10.56 -12.74
CA LYS A 245 18.70 -9.81 -12.94
C LYS A 245 18.42 -8.39 -13.43
N THR A 246 17.58 -8.26 -14.45
CA THR A 246 17.22 -6.97 -15.06
C THR A 246 16.54 -6.05 -14.07
N PHE A 247 15.51 -6.54 -13.36
CA PHE A 247 14.79 -5.73 -12.38
C PHE A 247 15.58 -5.45 -11.11
N THR A 248 16.49 -6.35 -10.70
CA THR A 248 17.40 -6.05 -9.58
C THR A 248 18.29 -4.86 -9.89
N ILE A 249 18.88 -4.81 -11.10
CA ILE A 249 19.71 -3.68 -11.55
C ILE A 249 18.86 -2.41 -11.61
N TYR A 250 17.71 -2.48 -12.27
CA TYR A 250 16.80 -1.34 -12.43
C TYR A 250 16.36 -0.74 -11.08
N LEU A 251 15.82 -1.58 -10.19
CA LEU A 251 15.34 -1.14 -8.87
C LEU A 251 16.47 -0.64 -7.99
N SER A 252 17.66 -1.24 -8.07
CA SER A 252 18.84 -0.76 -7.36
C SER A 252 19.22 0.67 -7.76
N ILE A 253 19.12 0.98 -9.06
CA ILE A 253 19.36 2.33 -9.58
C ILE A 253 18.25 3.27 -9.12
N PHE A 254 16.98 2.87 -9.24
CA PHE A 254 15.82 3.69 -8.86
C PHE A 254 15.85 4.07 -7.37
N PHE A 255 16.10 3.09 -6.48
CA PHE A 255 16.26 3.35 -5.05
C PHE A 255 17.56 4.09 -4.72
N GLY A 256 18.61 3.91 -5.51
CA GLY A 256 19.86 4.65 -5.38
C GLY A 256 19.66 6.15 -5.65
N ILE A 257 18.94 6.49 -6.74
CA ILE A 257 18.54 7.86 -7.04
C ILE A 257 17.70 8.43 -5.88
N MET A 258 16.72 7.67 -5.38
CA MET A 258 15.89 8.10 -4.24
C MET A 258 16.70 8.38 -2.98
N LEU A 259 17.66 7.50 -2.66
CA LEU A 259 18.55 7.65 -1.52
C LEU A 259 19.43 8.91 -1.65
N ILE A 260 20.00 9.13 -2.84
CA ILE A 260 20.85 10.29 -3.13
C ILE A 260 20.05 11.60 -3.03
N VAL A 261 18.85 11.65 -3.64
CA VAL A 261 17.97 12.82 -3.55
C VAL A 261 17.57 13.09 -2.10
N GLY A 262 17.18 12.04 -1.36
CA GLY A 262 16.86 12.15 0.06
C GLY A 262 18.02 12.68 0.90
N PHE A 263 19.25 12.22 0.63
CA PHE A 263 20.47 12.72 1.27
C PHE A 263 20.71 14.21 1.02
N PHE A 264 20.56 14.68 -0.23
CA PHE A 264 20.69 16.10 -0.55
C PHE A 264 19.57 16.95 0.05
N CYS A 265 18.33 16.48 0.03
CA CYS A 265 17.19 17.13 0.69
C CYS A 265 17.32 17.15 2.22
N ASN A 266 18.18 16.31 2.80
CA ASN A 266 18.48 16.28 4.23
C ASN A 266 19.84 16.94 4.56
N ASN A 267 20.22 17.99 3.83
CA ASN A 267 21.47 18.73 4.04
C ASN A 267 22.73 17.84 4.04
N ARG A 268 22.76 16.84 3.15
CA ARG A 268 23.87 15.88 3.01
C ARG A 268 24.16 15.13 4.31
N SER A 269 23.11 14.67 4.99
CA SER A 269 23.24 13.95 6.26
C SER A 269 22.31 12.74 6.37
N PHE A 270 22.79 11.70 7.05
CA PHE A 270 21.97 10.60 7.57
C PHE A 270 21.66 10.78 9.07
N LYS A 271 22.12 11.89 9.68
CA LYS A 271 21.89 12.16 11.09
C LYS A 271 20.39 12.09 11.37
N ARG A 272 20.06 11.52 12.53
CA ARG A 272 18.69 11.34 13.03
C ARG A 272 17.82 10.32 12.28
N TYR A 273 18.35 9.56 11.33
CA TYR A 273 17.61 8.42 10.79
C TYR A 273 17.17 7.42 11.89
N SER A 274 17.98 7.26 12.94
CA SER A 274 17.63 6.47 14.13
C SER A 274 16.37 6.97 14.86
N TRP A 275 16.01 8.26 14.73
CA TRP A 275 14.79 8.82 15.29
C TRP A 275 13.55 8.37 14.49
N ALA A 276 13.64 8.28 13.16
CA ALA A 276 12.59 7.71 12.33
C ALA A 276 12.25 6.27 12.76
N LEU A 277 13.26 5.48 13.15
CA LEU A 277 13.12 4.09 13.61
C LEU A 277 12.46 3.92 14.99
N LYS A 278 12.20 5.02 15.72
CA LYS A 278 11.54 5.00 17.04
C LYS A 278 10.02 5.18 16.95
N HIS A 279 9.49 5.62 15.80
CA HIS A 279 8.05 5.84 15.65
C HIS A 279 7.31 4.51 15.59
N SER A 280 6.19 4.41 16.31
CA SER A 280 5.38 3.19 16.24
C SER A 280 4.73 3.01 14.87
N GLY A 281 4.37 4.11 14.20
CA GLY A 281 3.61 4.10 12.93
C GLY A 281 2.09 3.97 13.12
N ARG A 282 1.61 3.82 14.36
CA ARG A 282 0.17 3.70 14.69
C ARG A 282 -0.59 4.98 14.32
N LEU A 283 -1.88 4.84 14.00
CA LEU A 283 -2.80 5.94 13.71
C LEU A 283 -2.30 6.85 12.57
N VAL A 284 -1.79 6.27 11.48
CA VAL A 284 -1.57 7.04 10.25
C VAL A 284 -0.48 8.13 10.51
N SER A 285 0.70 7.71 10.98
CA SER A 285 1.83 8.60 11.26
C SER A 285 2.49 9.14 9.99
N ASP A 286 2.38 10.45 9.74
CA ASP A 286 2.99 11.13 8.59
C ASP A 286 4.48 11.36 8.82
N PHE A 287 5.34 10.54 8.20
CA PHE A 287 6.79 10.62 8.41
C PHE A 287 7.41 11.82 7.71
N VAL A 288 6.75 12.40 6.70
CA VAL A 288 7.21 13.64 6.05
C VAL A 288 7.04 14.80 7.01
N SER A 289 5.90 14.89 7.70
CA SER A 289 5.67 15.91 8.72
C SER A 289 6.52 15.69 9.97
N LEU A 290 6.72 14.45 10.40
CA LEU A 290 7.47 14.13 11.61
C LEU A 290 8.99 14.25 11.41
N ASN A 291 9.54 13.65 10.36
CA ASN A 291 10.98 13.50 10.14
C ASN A 291 11.55 14.43 9.06
N GLY A 292 10.68 15.06 8.25
CA GLY A 292 11.09 15.83 7.07
C GLY A 292 11.13 15.00 5.80
N PHE A 293 11.10 15.71 4.67
CA PHE A 293 10.99 15.11 3.35
C PHE A 293 12.24 14.31 2.96
N GLY A 294 13.45 14.85 3.20
CA GLY A 294 14.70 14.16 2.88
C GLY A 294 14.90 12.84 3.63
N LEU A 295 14.68 12.83 4.96
CA LEU A 295 14.74 11.60 5.76
C LEU A 295 13.66 10.59 5.37
N SER A 296 12.47 11.06 4.96
CA SER A 296 11.43 10.19 4.43
C SER A 296 11.90 9.48 3.15
N LEU A 297 12.45 10.21 2.18
CA LEU A 297 13.00 9.59 0.95
C LEU A 297 14.12 8.58 1.24
N ILE A 298 15.01 8.87 2.20
CA ILE A 298 16.04 7.91 2.64
C ILE A 298 15.39 6.64 3.18
N ASN A 299 14.40 6.76 4.06
CA ASN A 299 13.68 5.62 4.63
C ASN A 299 12.95 4.80 3.55
N MET A 300 12.29 5.48 2.62
CA MET A 300 11.62 4.85 1.47
C MET A 300 12.60 4.04 0.62
N ALA A 301 13.79 4.58 0.31
CA ALA A 301 14.81 3.88 -0.45
C ALA A 301 15.36 2.64 0.29
N LEU A 302 15.66 2.77 1.59
CA LEU A 302 16.15 1.66 2.41
C LEU A 302 15.13 0.54 2.54
N LEU A 303 13.85 0.89 2.63
CA LEU A 303 12.74 -0.07 2.60
C LEU A 303 12.61 -0.76 1.23
N GLY A 304 12.87 -0.05 0.13
CA GLY A 304 12.95 -0.62 -1.21
C GLY A 304 14.04 -1.69 -1.31
N TYR A 305 15.26 -1.37 -0.86
CA TYR A 305 16.36 -2.34 -0.81
C TYR A 305 16.05 -3.54 0.10
N LEU A 306 15.50 -3.30 1.29
CA LEU A 306 15.12 -4.38 2.21
C LEU A 306 14.11 -5.33 1.58
N SER A 307 13.09 -4.79 0.93
CA SER A 307 12.01 -5.56 0.30
C SER A 307 12.53 -6.38 -0.87
N MET A 308 13.32 -5.76 -1.75
CA MET A 308 13.97 -6.44 -2.88
C MET A 308 14.92 -7.55 -2.40
N ALA A 309 15.72 -7.28 -1.36
CA ALA A 309 16.62 -8.27 -0.78
C ALA A 309 15.86 -9.47 -0.20
N TYR A 310 14.74 -9.24 0.49
CA TYR A 310 13.89 -10.32 0.99
C TYR A 310 13.40 -11.23 -0.14
N ILE A 311 12.84 -10.65 -1.21
CA ILE A 311 12.31 -11.43 -2.35
C ILE A 311 13.41 -12.32 -2.96
N LEU A 312 14.59 -11.75 -3.22
CA LEU A 312 15.70 -12.49 -3.80
C LEU A 312 16.23 -13.56 -2.84
N ALA A 313 16.28 -13.28 -1.55
CA ALA A 313 16.79 -14.21 -0.54
C ALA A 313 15.92 -15.47 -0.38
N VAL A 314 14.60 -15.34 -0.56
CA VAL A 314 13.69 -16.50 -0.52
C VAL A 314 13.57 -17.20 -1.88
N GLY A 315 14.27 -16.73 -2.93
CA GLY A 315 14.21 -17.30 -4.28
C GLY A 315 12.94 -16.93 -5.05
N GLY A 316 12.34 -15.78 -4.75
CA GLY A 316 11.15 -15.26 -5.43
C GLY A 316 11.46 -14.50 -6.72
N GLU A 317 10.46 -14.40 -7.59
CA GLU A 317 10.54 -13.66 -8.86
C GLU A 317 10.18 -12.17 -8.71
N LEU A 318 10.92 -11.30 -9.39
CA LEU A 318 10.58 -9.90 -9.60
C LEU A 318 9.73 -9.77 -10.86
N ASN A 319 8.47 -9.44 -10.67
CA ASN A 319 7.48 -9.22 -11.74
C ASN A 319 6.51 -8.10 -11.34
N GLY A 320 5.51 -7.78 -12.18
CA GLY A 320 4.63 -6.62 -11.96
C GLY A 320 4.01 -6.56 -10.56
N PRO A 321 3.31 -7.62 -10.11
CA PRO A 321 2.76 -7.72 -8.75
C PRO A 321 3.78 -7.52 -7.63
N ILE A 322 4.94 -8.17 -7.72
CA ILE A 322 5.98 -8.11 -6.69
C ILE A 322 6.64 -6.73 -6.64
N ILE A 323 6.97 -6.14 -7.80
CA ILE A 323 7.49 -4.76 -7.87
C ILE A 323 6.45 -3.78 -7.33
N GLY A 324 5.16 -4.00 -7.61
CA GLY A 324 4.10 -3.17 -7.06
C GLY A 324 3.96 -3.28 -5.53
N GLY A 325 4.19 -4.47 -4.98
CA GLY A 325 4.32 -4.67 -3.53
C GLY A 325 5.51 -3.92 -2.93
N ILE A 326 6.67 -3.98 -3.59
CA ILE A 326 7.86 -3.21 -3.18
C ILE A 326 7.57 -1.71 -3.21
N PHE A 327 7.00 -1.18 -4.31
CA PHE A 327 6.62 0.23 -4.41
C PHE A 327 5.61 0.65 -3.34
N THR A 328 4.72 -0.24 -2.93
CA THR A 328 3.80 0.05 -1.83
C THR A 328 4.54 0.14 -0.49
N ILE A 329 5.49 -0.74 -0.20
CA ILE A 329 6.34 -0.59 1.00
C ILE A 329 7.13 0.71 0.94
N VAL A 330 7.75 1.01 -0.20
CA VAL A 330 8.50 2.24 -0.45
C VAL A 330 7.61 3.46 -0.19
N GLY A 331 6.43 3.53 -0.80
CA GLY A 331 5.46 4.61 -0.58
C GLY A 331 5.11 4.82 0.88
N PHE A 332 4.78 3.73 1.59
CA PHE A 332 4.48 3.77 3.03
C PHE A 332 5.72 3.98 3.91
N GLY A 333 6.93 4.01 3.35
CA GLY A 333 8.13 4.52 4.04
C GLY A 333 8.04 6.01 4.36
N ALA A 334 7.22 6.76 3.64
CA ALA A 334 6.86 8.13 4.02
C ALA A 334 5.70 8.17 5.03
N PHE A 335 5.12 7.02 5.40
CA PHE A 335 3.85 6.93 6.09
C PHE A 335 3.72 5.66 6.96
N GLY A 336 4.30 5.72 8.16
CA GLY A 336 4.11 4.72 9.22
C GLY A 336 5.02 3.49 9.16
N LYS A 337 5.85 3.32 8.11
CA LYS A 337 6.80 2.20 8.02
C LYS A 337 8.25 2.64 8.10
N HIS A 338 9.08 1.81 8.70
CA HIS A 338 10.52 1.90 8.64
C HIS A 338 11.14 0.50 8.76
N THR A 339 12.43 0.35 8.49
CA THR A 339 13.07 -0.97 8.43
C THR A 339 12.86 -1.81 9.71
N LYS A 340 12.98 -1.19 10.89
CA LYS A 340 12.80 -1.86 12.19
C LYS A 340 11.38 -2.38 12.48
N ASN A 341 10.31 -1.75 11.96
CA ASN A 341 8.94 -2.21 12.17
C ASN A 341 8.40 -3.05 11.01
N VAL A 342 9.12 -3.12 9.88
CA VAL A 342 8.81 -3.97 8.73
C VAL A 342 9.48 -5.34 8.84
N LEU A 343 10.77 -5.37 9.21
CA LEU A 343 11.56 -6.61 9.25
C LEU A 343 10.90 -7.75 10.07
N PRO A 344 10.32 -7.50 11.26
CA PRO A 344 9.68 -8.56 12.02
C PRO A 344 8.48 -9.21 11.29
N LEU A 345 7.73 -8.44 10.49
CA LEU A 345 6.58 -8.96 9.73
C LEU A 345 7.07 -9.87 8.61
N LEU A 346 8.13 -9.46 7.90
CA LEU A 346 8.77 -10.28 6.86
C LEU A 346 9.29 -11.60 7.44
N LEU A 347 9.97 -11.54 8.60
CA LEU A 347 10.42 -12.73 9.31
C LEU A 347 9.24 -13.62 9.73
N GLY A 348 8.13 -13.03 10.19
CA GLY A 348 6.92 -13.77 10.53
C GLY A 348 6.32 -14.53 9.35
N VAL A 349 6.25 -13.90 8.17
CA VAL A 349 5.75 -14.58 6.96
C VAL A 349 6.71 -15.68 6.51
N TYR A 350 8.03 -15.45 6.56
CA TYR A 350 9.00 -16.51 6.27
C TYR A 350 8.88 -17.68 7.25
N ILE A 351 8.80 -17.42 8.56
CA ILE A 351 8.60 -18.47 9.57
C ILE A 351 7.30 -19.24 9.30
N ALA A 352 6.22 -18.56 8.94
CA ALA A 352 4.97 -19.21 8.57
C ALA A 352 5.14 -20.18 7.40
N SER A 353 5.90 -19.81 6.37
CA SER A 353 6.16 -20.68 5.22
C SER A 353 6.95 -21.96 5.57
N LEU A 354 7.64 -22.01 6.71
CA LEU A 354 8.34 -23.23 7.16
C LEU A 354 7.40 -24.29 7.73
N PHE A 355 6.20 -23.91 8.17
CA PHE A 355 5.25 -24.80 8.83
C PHE A 355 3.86 -24.85 8.16
N GLN A 356 3.56 -23.90 7.27
CA GLN A 356 2.33 -23.83 6.50
C GLN A 356 2.53 -24.38 5.08
N ILE A 357 1.44 -24.62 4.36
CA ILE A 357 1.45 -25.29 3.05
C ILE A 357 1.92 -24.43 1.87
N TRP A 358 2.36 -23.19 2.11
CA TRP A 358 2.69 -22.22 1.06
C TRP A 358 4.18 -21.90 1.06
N ASP A 359 4.84 -22.18 -0.06
CA ASP A 359 6.26 -21.94 -0.23
C ASP A 359 6.60 -20.45 -0.13
N ALA A 360 7.74 -20.13 0.48
CA ALA A 360 8.22 -18.76 0.71
C ALA A 360 8.38 -17.95 -0.59
N ASN A 361 8.71 -18.63 -1.70
CA ASN A 361 8.90 -18.03 -3.02
C ASN A 361 7.64 -17.99 -3.89
N SER A 362 6.52 -18.57 -3.44
CA SER A 362 5.26 -18.50 -4.18
C SER A 362 4.74 -17.06 -4.24
N THR A 363 4.13 -16.66 -5.37
CA THR A 363 3.60 -15.30 -5.54
C THR A 363 2.68 -14.89 -4.39
N GLY A 364 1.82 -15.80 -3.92
CA GLY A 364 0.94 -15.54 -2.78
C GLY A 364 1.70 -15.21 -1.50
N ALA A 365 2.71 -15.99 -1.15
CA ALA A 365 3.55 -15.76 0.03
C ALA A 365 4.39 -14.48 -0.07
N LEU A 366 4.93 -14.18 -1.26
CA LEU A 366 5.68 -12.95 -1.49
C LEU A 366 4.78 -11.71 -1.35
N LEU A 367 3.57 -11.73 -1.92
CA LEU A 367 2.59 -10.64 -1.75
C LEU A 367 2.14 -10.53 -0.29
N ALA A 368 1.99 -11.67 0.42
CA ALA A 368 1.69 -11.70 1.85
C ALA A 368 2.79 -11.04 2.67
N ALA A 369 4.06 -11.35 2.38
CA ALA A 369 5.21 -10.73 3.02
C ALA A 369 5.24 -9.22 2.76
N LEU A 370 5.14 -8.81 1.49
CA LEU A 370 5.28 -7.41 1.11
C LEU A 370 4.14 -6.55 1.68
N PHE A 371 2.90 -6.96 1.45
CA PHE A 371 1.76 -6.15 1.86
C PHE A 371 1.32 -6.38 3.31
N GLY A 372 1.68 -7.51 3.92
CA GLY A 372 1.47 -7.78 5.36
C GLY A 372 2.18 -6.78 6.26
N THR A 373 3.20 -6.09 5.73
CA THR A 373 3.83 -4.93 6.39
C THR A 373 2.86 -3.77 6.67
N THR A 374 1.61 -3.82 6.20
CA THR A 374 0.54 -2.94 6.69
C THR A 374 0.35 -2.99 8.21
N LEU A 375 0.73 -4.12 8.83
CA LEU A 375 0.73 -4.37 10.26
C LEU A 375 2.02 -3.92 10.97
N ALA A 376 2.90 -3.19 10.28
CA ALA A 376 4.08 -2.56 10.86
C ALA A 376 3.79 -1.80 12.19
N PRO A 377 2.64 -1.12 12.36
CA PRO A 377 2.29 -0.52 13.65
C PRO A 377 2.24 -1.49 14.84
N ILE A 378 1.94 -2.77 14.63
CA ILE A 378 1.95 -3.78 15.70
C ILE A 378 3.38 -3.97 16.19
N ALA A 379 4.34 -4.18 15.29
CA ALA A 379 5.74 -4.30 15.64
C ALA A 379 6.29 -3.02 16.27
N GLY A 380 5.89 -1.86 15.75
CA GLY A 380 6.30 -0.56 16.27
C GLY A 380 5.72 -0.21 17.64
N THR A 381 4.55 -0.75 18.01
CA THR A 381 3.90 -0.46 19.30
C THR A 381 4.23 -1.51 20.37
N TYR A 382 4.14 -2.80 20.02
CA TYR A 382 4.30 -3.89 20.99
C TYR A 382 5.69 -4.52 20.97
N GLY A 383 6.49 -4.27 19.93
CA GLY A 383 7.84 -4.80 19.77
C GLY A 383 7.94 -5.90 18.71
N TRP A 384 9.18 -6.31 18.43
CA TRP A 384 9.52 -7.16 17.29
C TRP A 384 8.86 -8.54 17.35
N SER A 385 8.75 -9.17 18.51
CA SER A 385 8.13 -10.50 18.67
C SER A 385 6.65 -10.51 18.27
N PHE A 386 5.90 -9.46 18.63
CA PHE A 386 4.52 -9.28 18.22
C PHE A 386 4.39 -9.02 16.71
N GLY A 387 5.38 -8.36 16.11
CA GLY A 387 5.50 -8.25 14.67
C GLY A 387 5.64 -9.62 13.99
N ILE A 388 6.48 -10.52 14.52
CA ILE A 388 6.61 -11.88 13.99
C ILE A 388 5.27 -12.62 14.04
N ILE A 389 4.57 -12.57 15.19
CA ILE A 389 3.24 -13.19 15.34
C ILE A 389 2.25 -12.61 14.33
N ALA A 390 2.23 -11.29 14.16
CA ALA A 390 1.35 -10.64 13.18
C ALA A 390 1.66 -11.08 11.75
N GLY A 391 2.93 -11.25 11.38
CA GLY A 391 3.33 -11.80 10.08
C GLY A 391 2.83 -13.23 9.87
N ILE A 392 2.97 -14.09 10.89
CA ILE A 392 2.51 -15.49 10.83
C ILE A 392 0.99 -15.57 10.62
N VAL A 393 0.23 -14.83 11.43
CA VAL A 393 -1.25 -14.82 11.36
C VAL A 393 -1.71 -14.18 10.05
N HIS A 394 -1.03 -13.14 9.58
CA HIS A 394 -1.34 -12.49 8.31
C HIS A 394 -1.21 -13.44 7.12
N MET A 395 -0.15 -14.25 7.08
CA MET A 395 0.04 -15.27 6.04
C MET A 395 -1.17 -16.19 5.95
N SER A 396 -1.64 -16.73 7.07
CA SER A 396 -2.86 -17.57 7.08
C SER A 396 -4.10 -16.80 6.63
N MET A 397 -4.29 -15.59 7.13
CA MET A 397 -5.48 -14.79 6.83
C MET A 397 -5.56 -14.42 5.35
N VAL A 398 -4.48 -13.88 4.76
CA VAL A 398 -4.51 -13.40 3.37
C VAL A 398 -4.78 -14.53 2.37
N MET A 399 -4.24 -15.73 2.64
CA MET A 399 -4.41 -16.89 1.78
C MET A 399 -5.84 -17.48 1.82
N ASN A 400 -6.69 -17.04 2.74
CA ASN A 400 -8.05 -17.56 2.92
C ASN A 400 -9.17 -16.53 2.62
N VAL A 401 -8.88 -15.23 2.60
CA VAL A 401 -9.93 -14.20 2.43
C VAL A 401 -10.07 -13.69 0.99
N GLY A 402 -9.13 -14.01 0.09
CA GLY A 402 -9.14 -13.54 -1.29
C GLY A 402 -10.41 -13.91 -2.06
N PHE A 403 -10.95 -15.11 -1.80
CA PHE A 403 -12.19 -15.60 -2.41
C PHE A 403 -13.40 -14.73 -2.08
N LEU A 404 -13.45 -14.04 -0.93
CA LEU A 404 -14.62 -13.27 -0.51
C LEU A 404 -14.91 -12.09 -1.44
N HIS A 405 -13.87 -11.49 -2.02
CA HIS A 405 -14.00 -10.39 -2.99
C HIS A 405 -13.64 -10.80 -4.43
N GLY A 406 -13.42 -12.10 -4.68
CA GLY A 406 -13.25 -12.66 -6.02
C GLY A 406 -12.07 -12.07 -6.81
N GLY A 407 -11.04 -11.58 -6.12
CA GLY A 407 -9.90 -10.91 -6.76
C GLY A 407 -10.21 -9.50 -7.30
N MET A 408 -11.38 -8.94 -6.99
CA MET A 408 -11.75 -7.58 -7.42
C MET A 408 -11.07 -6.49 -6.59
N ASN A 409 -10.64 -6.81 -5.36
CA ASN A 409 -9.86 -5.92 -4.52
C ASN A 409 -8.36 -6.22 -4.68
N LEU A 410 -7.64 -5.32 -5.33
CA LEU A 410 -6.19 -5.39 -5.44
C LEU A 410 -5.50 -5.31 -4.07
N TYR A 411 -6.10 -4.62 -3.10
CA TYR A 411 -5.56 -4.47 -1.76
C TYR A 411 -6.02 -5.61 -0.82
N ASN A 412 -6.06 -6.86 -1.31
CA ASN A 412 -6.43 -8.05 -0.52
C ASN A 412 -5.68 -8.13 0.82
N ASN A 413 -4.42 -7.73 0.82
CA ASN A 413 -3.60 -7.72 2.03
C ASN A 413 -3.97 -6.60 3.03
N GLY A 414 -4.50 -5.47 2.55
CA GLY A 414 -5.08 -4.47 3.45
C GLY A 414 -6.38 -4.96 4.06
N PHE A 415 -7.14 -5.76 3.30
CA PHE A 415 -8.35 -6.45 3.75
C PHE A 415 -8.06 -7.54 4.80
N SER A 416 -7.12 -8.45 4.55
CA SER A 416 -6.69 -9.41 5.57
C SER A 416 -6.04 -8.73 6.77
N GLY A 417 -5.18 -7.74 6.54
CA GLY A 417 -4.51 -6.99 7.60
C GLY A 417 -5.47 -6.27 8.54
N GLY A 418 -6.61 -5.77 8.04
CA GLY A 418 -7.63 -5.17 8.90
C GLY A 418 -8.23 -6.18 9.89
N PHE A 419 -8.50 -7.42 9.45
CA PHE A 419 -8.94 -8.48 10.37
C PHE A 419 -7.83 -8.90 11.34
N VAL A 420 -6.60 -9.08 10.86
CA VAL A 420 -5.47 -9.45 11.73
C VAL A 420 -5.28 -8.41 12.83
N ALA A 421 -5.29 -7.13 12.48
CA ALA A 421 -5.21 -6.04 13.44
C ALA A 421 -6.40 -6.05 14.43
N ALA A 422 -7.63 -6.20 13.94
CA ALA A 422 -8.81 -6.24 14.80
C ALA A 422 -8.82 -7.42 15.79
N ILE A 423 -8.19 -8.54 15.43
CA ILE A 423 -8.06 -9.73 16.29
C ILE A 423 -6.88 -9.58 17.27
N LEU A 424 -5.69 -9.28 16.76
CA LEU A 424 -4.47 -9.33 17.56
C LEU A 424 -4.34 -8.15 18.52
N THR A 425 -4.74 -6.95 18.10
CA THR A 425 -4.59 -5.73 18.92
C THR A 425 -5.28 -5.85 20.28
N PRO A 426 -6.58 -6.21 20.39
CA PRO A 426 -7.23 -6.38 21.68
C PRO A 426 -6.61 -7.47 22.56
N LEU A 427 -6.13 -8.57 21.95
CA LEU A 427 -5.47 -9.65 22.66
C LEU A 427 -4.13 -9.19 23.25
N PHE A 428 -3.33 -8.46 22.48
CA PHE A 428 -2.06 -7.91 22.94
C PHE A 428 -2.25 -6.82 24.00
N ASP A 429 -3.26 -5.97 23.85
CA ASP A 429 -3.61 -4.97 24.87
C ASP A 429 -4.01 -5.62 26.20
N SER A 430 -4.80 -6.70 26.14
CA SER A 430 -5.17 -7.48 27.33
C SER A 430 -3.94 -8.06 28.03
N LEU A 431 -3.06 -8.74 27.28
CA LEU A 431 -1.85 -9.37 27.83
C LEU A 431 -0.85 -8.36 28.42
N ASN A 432 -0.70 -7.18 27.81
CA ASN A 432 0.20 -6.15 28.32
C ASN A 432 -0.33 -5.48 29.59
N ARG A 433 -1.66 -5.34 29.74
CA ARG A 433 -2.25 -4.89 31.01
C ARG A 433 -1.93 -5.87 32.15
N PHE A 434 -2.05 -7.18 31.90
CA PHE A 434 -1.72 -8.20 32.91
C PHE A 434 -0.24 -8.20 33.32
N LYS A 435 0.70 -7.86 32.44
CA LYS A 435 2.12 -7.71 32.82
C LYS A 435 2.36 -6.49 33.71
N GLY A 436 1.67 -5.38 33.46
CA GLY A 436 1.77 -4.17 34.29
C GLY A 436 1.20 -4.37 35.70
N ASP A 437 0.11 -5.12 35.83
CA ASP A 437 -0.55 -5.39 37.11
C ASP A 437 0.15 -6.49 37.94
N ALA A 438 0.98 -7.34 37.31
CA ALA A 438 1.79 -8.36 38.00
C ALA A 438 3.16 -7.85 38.48
N GLU A 439 3.60 -6.69 37.97
CA GLU A 439 4.84 -6.00 38.37
C GLU A 439 4.59 -4.84 39.36
N SER A 440 3.33 -4.56 39.70
CA SER A 440 2.89 -3.62 40.74
C SER A 440 2.48 -4.34 42.01
#